data_AF-A0A357BLD6-F1
#
_entry.id   AF-A0A357BLD6-F1
#
_cell.length_a   1.000
_cell.length_b   1.000
_cell.length_c   1.000
_cell.angle_alpha   90.00
_cell.angle_beta   90.00
_cell.angle_gamma   90.00
#
_symmetry.space_group_name_H-M   'P 1'
#
loop_
_entity.id
_entity.type
_entity.pdbx_description
1 polymer ?
#
loop_
_entity_poly.entity_id
_entity_poly.type
_entity_poly.pdbx_seq_one_letter_code
_entity_poly.pdbx_strand_id
1 'polypeptide(L)'
;FGALFFGNFYYVWKRQWSKLLPFALTCLLMLVFSFPQEKGARYICSVMPLMVAAAASLIVCLWEQNTKPVARWILGSVVFLTMFSFSVKSYEIIRFSSDYEASARDLVKINSDVKFLSTQPLVQKLYVVDRRNVAAVPHQWEMLLMLFAKGYRYVVIDPQAYISYTQDGRRFSPPLKNFLEFITRNVRPYQVYPHFNKALLERFVLEHNEDLKRSMAFLQTNQDGQLGALRVYDIRDCILALKNALRK
;
A
#
# COMPACT_ATOMS: atom_id res chain seq x y z
N PHE A 1 3.91 -22.12 1.41
CA PHE A 1 2.59 -21.96 0.75
C PHE A 1 2.60 -22.41 -0.71
N GLY A 2 3.35 -21.77 -1.62
CA GLY A 2 3.35 -22.13 -3.06
C GLY A 2 3.63 -23.62 -3.35
N ALA A 3 4.58 -24.23 -2.64
CA ALA A 3 4.85 -25.67 -2.76
C ALA A 3 3.64 -26.57 -2.35
N LEU A 4 2.85 -26.17 -1.35
CA LEU A 4 1.64 -26.89 -0.95
C LEU A 4 0.53 -26.73 -2.00
N PHE A 5 0.44 -25.56 -2.63
CA PHE A 5 -0.50 -25.35 -3.72
C PHE A 5 -0.17 -26.24 -4.93
N PHE A 6 1.07 -26.18 -5.44
CA PHE A 6 1.49 -27.02 -6.57
C PHE A 6 1.62 -28.51 -6.23
N GLY A 7 1.76 -28.86 -4.94
CA GLY A 7 1.70 -30.26 -4.50
C GLY A 7 0.38 -30.96 -4.84
N ASN A 8 -0.68 -30.22 -5.21
CA ASN A 8 -1.93 -30.78 -5.72
C ASN A 8 -1.77 -31.58 -7.04
N PHE A 9 -0.65 -31.44 -7.76
CA PHE A 9 -0.30 -32.38 -8.85
C PHE A 9 -0.22 -33.84 -8.39
N TYR A 10 0.00 -34.07 -7.09
CA TYR A 10 -0.10 -35.40 -6.48
C TYR A 10 -1.48 -36.04 -6.71
N TYR A 11 -2.56 -35.27 -6.73
CA TYR A 11 -3.90 -35.79 -7.02
C TYR A 11 -4.06 -36.24 -8.46
N VAL A 12 -3.39 -35.57 -9.41
CA VAL A 12 -3.36 -36.00 -10.81
C VAL A 12 -2.66 -37.35 -10.91
N TRP A 13 -1.51 -37.50 -10.25
CA TRP A 13 -0.79 -38.78 -10.19
C TRP A 13 -1.66 -39.89 -9.58
N LYS A 14 -2.31 -39.62 -8.45
CA LYS A 14 -3.17 -40.59 -7.74
C LYS A 14 -4.57 -40.74 -8.34
N ARG A 15 -4.87 -40.06 -9.46
CA ARG A 15 -6.18 -40.06 -10.14
C ARG A 15 -7.36 -39.69 -9.22
N GLN A 16 -7.13 -38.81 -8.25
CA GLN A 16 -8.14 -38.34 -7.28
C GLN A 16 -8.82 -37.05 -7.75
N TRP A 17 -9.54 -37.13 -8.86
CA TRP A 17 -10.11 -35.96 -9.55
C TRP A 17 -11.06 -35.12 -8.69
N SER A 18 -11.84 -35.75 -7.81
CA SER A 18 -12.79 -35.04 -6.93
C SER A 18 -12.10 -34.07 -5.96
N LYS A 19 -10.86 -34.36 -5.55
CA LYS A 19 -10.06 -33.50 -4.65
C LYS A 19 -9.33 -32.37 -5.38
N LEU A 20 -9.25 -32.44 -6.71
CA LEU A 20 -8.54 -31.45 -7.55
C LEU A 20 -9.38 -30.19 -7.78
N LEU A 21 -10.69 -30.20 -7.50
CA LEU A 21 -11.60 -29.11 -7.83
C LEU A 21 -11.11 -27.73 -7.35
N PRO A 22 -10.66 -27.53 -6.08
CA PRO A 22 -10.19 -26.22 -5.64
C PRO A 22 -8.94 -25.75 -6.40
N PHE A 23 -8.04 -26.68 -6.73
CA PHE A 23 -6.83 -26.39 -7.51
C PHE A 23 -7.19 -25.99 -8.95
N ALA A 24 -8.06 -26.75 -9.62
CA ALA A 24 -8.50 -26.47 -10.98
C ALA A 24 -9.25 -25.13 -11.07
N LEU A 25 -10.16 -24.84 -10.13
CA LEU A 25 -10.86 -23.56 -10.06
C LEU A 25 -9.89 -22.40 -9.82
N THR A 26 -8.88 -22.59 -8.97
CA THR A 26 -7.83 -21.58 -8.79
C THR A 26 -7.10 -21.32 -10.10
N CYS A 27 -6.64 -22.35 -10.80
CA CYS A 27 -5.94 -22.20 -12.09
C CYS A 27 -6.83 -21.53 -13.15
N LEU A 28 -8.11 -21.86 -13.19
CA LEU A 28 -9.08 -21.22 -14.09
C LEU A 28 -9.21 -19.73 -13.77
N LEU A 29 -9.37 -19.36 -12.50
CA LEU A 29 -9.44 -17.95 -12.10
C LEU A 29 -8.12 -17.23 -12.38
N MET A 30 -6.97 -17.86 -12.14
CA MET A 30 -5.66 -17.32 -12.53
C MET A 30 -5.58 -17.04 -14.02
N LEU A 31 -6.14 -17.92 -14.86
CA LEU A 31 -6.20 -17.72 -16.30
C LEU A 31 -7.16 -16.59 -16.68
N VAL A 32 -8.37 -16.57 -16.12
CA VAL A 32 -9.37 -15.51 -16.38
C VAL A 32 -8.89 -14.14 -15.91
N PHE A 33 -8.13 -14.06 -14.82
CA PHE A 33 -7.60 -12.80 -14.30
C PHE A 33 -6.18 -12.49 -14.79
N SER A 34 -5.59 -13.33 -15.65
CA SER A 34 -4.30 -13.03 -16.30
C SER A 34 -4.42 -11.97 -17.40
N PHE A 35 -5.64 -11.57 -17.77
CA PHE A 35 -5.86 -10.51 -18.75
C PHE A 35 -5.52 -9.13 -18.15
N PRO A 36 -4.78 -8.28 -18.88
CA PRO A 36 -4.18 -7.03 -18.39
C PRO A 36 -5.17 -5.93 -17.97
N GLN A 37 -6.48 -6.18 -18.01
CA GLN A 37 -7.54 -5.21 -17.74
C GLN A 37 -8.17 -5.36 -16.33
N GLU A 38 -7.81 -6.39 -15.57
CA GLU A 38 -8.49 -6.74 -14.31
C GLU A 38 -7.66 -6.42 -13.05
N LYS A 39 -8.35 -5.89 -12.04
CA LYS A 39 -7.81 -5.24 -10.82
C LYS A 39 -7.10 -6.25 -9.91
N GLY A 40 -5.78 -6.15 -9.81
CA GLY A 40 -4.92 -7.09 -9.08
C GLY A 40 -5.35 -7.47 -7.66
N ALA A 41 -5.92 -6.55 -6.88
CA ALA A 41 -6.40 -6.87 -5.53
C ALA A 41 -7.71 -7.68 -5.49
N ARG A 42 -8.63 -7.49 -6.44
CA ARG A 42 -9.87 -8.31 -6.51
C ARG A 42 -9.54 -9.75 -6.83
N TYR A 43 -8.59 -9.96 -7.74
CA TYR A 43 -8.04 -11.26 -8.05
C TYR A 43 -7.49 -11.97 -6.80
N ILE A 44 -6.66 -11.31 -6.00
CA ILE A 44 -6.11 -11.89 -4.76
C ILE A 44 -7.24 -12.29 -3.80
N CYS A 45 -8.27 -11.45 -3.63
CA CYS A 45 -9.41 -11.75 -2.76
C CYS A 45 -10.24 -12.96 -3.23
N SER A 46 -10.39 -13.15 -4.54
CA SER A 46 -11.15 -14.28 -5.11
C SER A 46 -10.34 -15.58 -5.16
N VAL A 47 -9.03 -15.49 -5.37
CA VAL A 47 -8.16 -16.65 -5.62
C VAL A 47 -7.56 -17.22 -4.33
N MET A 48 -7.22 -16.38 -3.35
CA MET A 48 -6.61 -16.82 -2.09
C MET A 48 -7.44 -17.87 -1.33
N PRO A 49 -8.77 -17.74 -1.15
CA PRO A 49 -9.56 -18.75 -0.45
C PRO A 49 -9.49 -20.13 -1.13
N LEU A 50 -9.49 -20.17 -2.45
CA LEU A 50 -9.41 -21.41 -3.22
C LEU A 50 -8.00 -22.02 -3.18
N MET A 51 -6.95 -21.19 -3.20
CA MET A 51 -5.57 -21.65 -2.98
C MET A 51 -5.40 -22.28 -1.59
N VAL A 52 -5.99 -21.65 -0.56
CA VAL A 52 -5.97 -22.18 0.81
C VAL A 52 -6.74 -23.49 0.88
N ALA A 53 -7.91 -23.60 0.25
CA ALA A 53 -8.68 -24.83 0.19
C ALA A 53 -7.92 -25.97 -0.53
N ALA A 54 -7.22 -25.66 -1.63
CA ALA A 54 -6.38 -26.62 -2.34
C ALA A 54 -5.20 -27.10 -1.48
N ALA A 55 -4.51 -26.19 -0.79
CA ALA A 55 -3.43 -26.55 0.11
C ALA A 55 -3.94 -27.39 1.31
N ALA A 56 -5.06 -27.01 1.91
CA ALA A 56 -5.68 -27.72 3.01
C ALA A 56 -6.13 -29.13 2.61
N SER A 57 -6.74 -29.28 1.43
CA SER A 57 -7.12 -30.60 0.88
C SER A 57 -5.90 -31.51 0.79
N LEU A 58 -4.80 -31.02 0.20
CA LEU A 58 -3.54 -31.76 0.08
C LEU A 58 -3.01 -32.19 1.44
N ILE A 59 -2.98 -31.29 2.41
CA ILE A 59 -2.55 -31.58 3.78
C ILE A 59 -3.40 -32.70 4.39
N VAL A 60 -4.72 -32.60 4.32
CA VAL A 60 -5.63 -33.62 4.86
C VAL A 60 -5.36 -34.98 4.20
N CYS A 61 -5.22 -35.02 2.88
CA CYS A 61 -4.94 -36.26 2.16
C CYS A 61 -3.60 -36.88 2.56
N LEU A 62 -2.54 -36.07 2.65
CA LEU A 62 -1.22 -36.55 3.08
C LEU A 62 -1.24 -37.01 4.54
N TRP A 63 -2.04 -36.37 5.40
CA TRP A 63 -2.20 -36.76 6.79
C TRP A 63 -2.91 -38.11 6.94
N GLU A 64 -4.01 -38.31 6.20
CA GLU A 64 -4.80 -39.54 6.19
C GLU A 64 -4.00 -40.73 5.62
N GLN A 65 -3.23 -40.51 4.55
CA GLN A 65 -2.48 -41.58 3.87
C GLN A 65 -1.22 -42.01 4.63
N ASN A 66 -0.67 -41.15 5.49
CA ASN A 66 0.52 -41.47 6.26
C ASN A 66 0.16 -42.05 7.63
N THR A 67 0.53 -43.31 7.86
CA THR A 67 0.41 -43.99 9.17
C THR A 67 1.63 -43.78 10.05
N LYS A 68 2.79 -43.45 9.46
CA LYS A 68 4.04 -43.24 10.20
C LYS A 68 3.98 -41.94 11.02
N PRO A 69 4.27 -41.98 12.34
CA PRO A 69 4.19 -40.80 13.20
C PRO A 69 5.17 -39.71 12.78
N VAL A 70 6.38 -40.09 12.32
CA VAL A 70 7.40 -39.14 11.84
C VAL A 70 6.89 -38.31 10.66
N ALA A 71 6.20 -38.93 9.69
CA ALA A 71 5.65 -38.22 8.53
C ALA A 71 4.56 -37.22 8.94
N ARG A 72 3.72 -37.59 9.91
CA ARG A 72 2.70 -36.69 10.47
C ARG A 72 3.33 -35.51 11.20
N TRP A 73 4.39 -35.72 11.97
CA TRP A 73 5.14 -34.64 12.62
C TRP A 73 5.72 -33.66 11.61
N ILE A 74 6.38 -34.17 10.56
CA ILE A 74 6.93 -33.32 9.48
C ILE A 74 5.83 -32.47 8.83
N LEU A 75 4.70 -33.11 8.48
CA LEU A 75 3.57 -32.40 7.88
C LEU A 75 2.99 -31.33 8.82
N GLY A 76 2.84 -31.66 10.11
CA GLY A 76 2.41 -30.72 11.14
C GLY A 76 3.35 -29.52 11.27
N SER A 77 4.67 -29.75 11.24
CA SER A 77 5.67 -28.67 11.26
C SER A 77 5.57 -27.78 10.02
N VAL A 78 5.36 -28.34 8.82
CA VAL A 78 5.20 -27.55 7.58
C VAL A 78 3.95 -26.66 7.65
N VAL A 79 2.85 -27.18 8.19
CA VAL A 79 1.62 -26.41 8.41
C VAL A 79 1.86 -25.27 9.40
N PHE A 80 2.46 -25.59 10.54
CA PHE A 80 2.79 -24.61 11.57
C PHE A 80 3.67 -23.48 11.02
N LEU A 81 4.78 -23.82 10.34
CA LEU A 81 5.68 -22.83 9.73
C LEU A 81 4.97 -21.96 8.70
N THR A 82 4.08 -22.56 7.89
CA THR A 82 3.29 -21.81 6.91
C THR A 82 2.37 -20.82 7.61
N MET A 83 1.60 -21.24 8.62
CA MET A 83 0.73 -20.33 9.38
C MET A 83 1.53 -19.24 10.09
N PHE A 84 2.63 -19.61 10.75
CA PHE A 84 3.50 -18.67 11.45
C PHE A 84 4.06 -17.59 10.51
N SER A 85 4.45 -17.97 9.28
CA SER A 85 4.96 -17.01 8.28
C SER A 85 3.92 -15.95 7.88
N PHE A 86 2.63 -16.30 7.90
CA PHE A 86 1.55 -15.34 7.64
C PHE A 86 1.21 -14.49 8.88
N SER A 87 1.35 -15.06 10.09
CA SER A 87 1.09 -14.35 11.34
C SER A 87 1.95 -13.10 11.50
N VAL A 88 3.21 -13.14 11.08
CA VAL A 88 4.12 -11.97 11.15
C VAL A 88 3.57 -10.79 10.34
N LYS A 89 3.23 -11.01 9.06
CA LYS A 89 2.67 -9.95 8.20
C LYS A 89 1.31 -9.48 8.71
N SER A 90 0.45 -10.39 9.16
CA SER A 90 -0.85 -10.03 9.74
C SER A 90 -0.70 -9.16 10.98
N TYR A 91 0.28 -9.45 11.83
CA TYR A 91 0.56 -8.66 13.02
C TYR A 91 1.06 -7.25 12.70
N GLU A 92 1.93 -7.10 11.68
CA GLU A 92 2.37 -5.80 11.18
C GLU A 92 1.22 -4.95 10.62
N ILE A 93 0.21 -5.59 10.03
CA ILE A 93 -1.01 -4.92 9.55
C ILE A 93 -1.94 -4.54 10.71
N ILE A 94 -2.13 -5.42 11.70
CA ILE A 94 -3.01 -5.16 12.85
C ILE A 94 -2.47 -4.04 13.74
N ARG A 95 -1.15 -4.00 13.96
CA ARG A 95 -0.50 -2.95 14.74
C ARG A 95 -0.42 -1.61 14.02
N PHE A 96 -0.93 -1.52 12.81
CA PHE A 96 -0.89 -0.28 12.06
C PHE A 96 -1.77 0.80 12.71
N SER A 97 -1.15 1.95 12.98
CA SER A 97 -1.85 3.20 13.24
C SER A 97 -1.48 4.20 12.14
N SER A 98 -2.46 4.82 11.52
CA SER A 98 -2.19 5.87 10.54
C SER A 98 -1.64 7.12 11.24
N ASP A 99 -0.53 7.66 10.75
CA ASP A 99 0.05 8.90 11.31
C ASP A 99 -0.71 10.20 10.96
N TYR A 100 -1.89 10.11 10.34
CA TYR A 100 -2.72 11.29 10.09
C TYR A 100 -3.06 12.02 11.38
N GLU A 101 -3.45 11.29 12.43
CA GLU A 101 -3.78 11.90 13.72
C GLU A 101 -2.58 12.60 14.36
N ALA A 102 -1.42 11.94 14.37
CA ALA A 102 -0.19 12.54 14.91
C ALA A 102 0.18 13.82 14.15
N SER A 103 0.12 13.78 12.81
CA SER A 103 0.44 14.93 11.97
C SER A 103 -0.51 16.12 12.19
N ALA A 104 -1.82 15.87 12.29
CA ALA A 104 -2.79 16.92 12.56
C ALA A 104 -2.61 17.49 13.97
N ARG A 105 -2.43 16.61 14.97
CA ARG A 105 -2.28 16.99 16.37
C ARG A 105 -1.06 17.88 16.57
N ASP A 106 0.08 17.55 15.97
CA ASP A 106 1.30 18.34 16.12
C ASP A 106 1.20 19.70 15.43
N LEU A 107 0.54 19.77 14.27
CA LEU A 107 0.23 21.05 13.62
C LEU A 107 -0.66 21.93 14.51
N VAL A 108 -1.72 21.35 15.08
CA VAL A 108 -2.68 22.05 15.95
C VAL A 108 -2.03 22.49 17.28
N LYS A 109 -1.05 21.74 17.80
CA LYS A 109 -0.27 22.15 18.99
C LYS A 109 0.53 23.42 18.74
N ILE A 110 1.03 23.63 17.53
CA ILE A 110 1.78 24.84 17.17
C ILE A 110 0.83 26.05 17.16
N ASN A 111 -0.34 25.88 16.55
CA ASN A 111 -1.39 26.89 16.52
C ASN A 111 -2.75 26.20 16.37
N SER A 112 -3.67 26.44 17.31
CA SER A 112 -5.00 25.82 17.31
C SER A 112 -5.86 26.21 16.11
N ASP A 113 -5.58 27.34 15.47
CA ASP A 113 -6.22 27.82 14.23
C ASP A 113 -5.33 27.64 12.99
N VAL A 114 -4.36 26.71 13.04
CA VAL A 114 -3.50 26.42 11.89
C VAL A 114 -4.33 25.95 10.69
N LYS A 115 -4.07 26.53 9.52
CA LYS A 115 -4.64 26.08 8.26
C LYS A 115 -3.60 25.34 7.44
N PHE A 116 -3.96 24.19 6.89
CA PHE A 116 -3.05 23.37 6.08
C PHE A 116 -3.75 22.67 4.92
N LEU A 117 -2.96 22.33 3.92
CA LEU A 117 -3.37 21.64 2.71
C LEU A 117 -2.97 20.18 2.82
N SER A 118 -3.79 19.25 2.34
CA SER A 118 -3.45 17.82 2.33
C SER A 118 -3.80 17.14 1.01
N THR A 119 -3.00 16.15 0.62
CA THR A 119 -3.31 15.21 -0.48
C THR A 119 -4.47 14.26 -0.13
N GLN A 120 -4.73 14.03 1.16
CA GLN A 120 -5.91 13.33 1.71
C GLN A 120 -6.70 14.21 2.70
N PRO A 121 -7.36 15.27 2.20
CA PRO A 121 -8.01 16.25 3.08
C PRO A 121 -9.19 15.66 3.85
N LEU A 122 -9.88 14.64 3.32
CA LEU A 122 -11.01 14.01 3.99
C LEU A 122 -10.57 13.25 5.26
N VAL A 123 -9.43 12.58 5.21
CA VAL A 123 -8.89 11.86 6.36
C VAL A 123 -8.36 12.84 7.40
N GLN A 124 -7.59 13.84 6.98
CA GLN A 124 -7.06 14.87 7.89
C GLN A 124 -8.16 15.68 8.61
N LYS A 125 -9.30 15.90 7.96
CA LYS A 125 -10.48 16.56 8.56
C LYS A 125 -11.08 15.81 9.76
N LEU A 126 -10.77 14.53 9.94
CA LEU A 126 -11.22 13.74 11.09
C LEU A 126 -10.47 14.12 12.37
N TYR A 127 -9.29 14.71 12.25
CA TYR A 127 -8.35 14.95 13.36
C TYR A 127 -8.17 16.43 13.71
N VAL A 128 -8.97 17.31 13.12
CA VAL A 128 -9.01 18.75 13.43
C VAL A 128 -10.39 19.16 13.94
N VAL A 129 -10.42 20.15 14.83
CA VAL A 129 -11.69 20.68 15.37
C VAL A 129 -12.46 21.45 14.29
N ASP A 130 -11.83 22.44 13.64
CA ASP A 130 -12.42 23.15 12.51
C ASP A 130 -12.01 22.51 11.18
N ARG A 131 -12.95 21.79 10.55
CA ARG A 131 -12.73 21.14 9.26
C ARG A 131 -12.42 22.11 8.10
N ARG A 132 -12.73 23.40 8.24
CA ARG A 132 -12.42 24.44 7.23
C ARG A 132 -10.94 24.76 7.19
N ASN A 133 -10.21 24.47 8.27
CA ASN A 133 -8.77 24.68 8.35
C ASN A 133 -7.97 23.65 7.54
N VAL A 134 -8.63 22.63 7.00
CA VAL A 134 -8.01 21.63 6.11
C VAL A 134 -8.62 21.71 4.72
N ALA A 135 -7.79 21.95 3.72
CA ALA A 135 -8.20 21.98 2.31
C ALA A 135 -7.38 20.99 1.47
N ALA A 136 -7.89 20.70 0.27
CA ALA A 136 -7.16 19.87 -0.69
C ALA A 136 -5.91 20.61 -1.18
N VAL A 137 -4.81 19.87 -1.37
CA VAL A 137 -3.65 20.38 -2.09
C VAL A 137 -4.07 20.72 -3.52
N PRO A 138 -3.79 21.93 -4.01
CA PRO A 138 -4.12 22.30 -5.38
C PRO A 138 -3.17 21.61 -6.36
N HIS A 139 -3.61 21.48 -7.61
CA HIS A 139 -2.76 20.96 -8.69
C HIS A 139 -1.80 22.01 -9.27
N GLN A 140 -2.01 23.30 -9.00
CA GLN A 140 -1.31 24.43 -9.60
C GLN A 140 -0.64 25.30 -8.53
N TRP A 141 0.49 25.91 -8.88
CA TRP A 141 1.29 26.72 -7.96
C TRP A 141 0.60 28.04 -7.60
N GLU A 142 -0.07 28.65 -8.56
CA GLU A 142 -0.80 29.91 -8.40
C GLU A 142 -1.88 29.77 -7.32
N MET A 143 -2.59 28.64 -7.34
CA MET A 143 -3.59 28.31 -6.33
C MET A 143 -2.96 28.04 -4.95
N LEU A 144 -1.77 27.44 -4.90
CA LEU A 144 -1.01 27.29 -3.64
C LEU A 144 -0.70 28.66 -3.03
N LEU A 145 -0.23 29.62 -3.85
CA LEU A 145 0.06 30.99 -3.40
C LEU A 145 -1.20 31.72 -2.92
N MET A 146 -2.33 31.56 -3.64
CA MET A 146 -3.61 32.13 -3.20
C MET A 146 -4.07 31.55 -1.86
N LEU A 147 -3.92 30.24 -1.64
CA LEU A 147 -4.26 29.62 -0.36
C LEU A 147 -3.29 30.07 0.74
N PHE A 148 -2.01 30.24 0.44
CA PHE A 148 -1.04 30.80 1.38
C PHE A 148 -1.43 32.21 1.83
N ALA A 149 -1.86 33.08 0.91
CA ALA A 149 -2.37 34.41 1.23
C ALA A 149 -3.65 34.38 2.09
N LYS A 150 -4.45 33.30 2.00
CA LYS A 150 -5.63 33.05 2.86
C LYS A 150 -5.28 32.45 4.23
N GLY A 151 -3.98 32.32 4.54
CA GLY A 151 -3.48 31.84 5.84
C GLY A 151 -3.17 30.35 5.91
N TYR A 152 -3.25 29.59 4.80
CA TYR A 152 -2.79 28.21 4.78
C TYR A 152 -1.26 28.17 4.88
N ARG A 153 -0.73 27.50 5.90
CA ARG A 153 0.70 27.55 6.23
C ARG A 153 1.47 26.32 5.80
N TYR A 154 0.85 25.15 5.86
CA TYR A 154 1.52 23.87 5.63
C TYR A 154 0.89 23.09 4.48
N VAL A 155 1.71 22.25 3.84
CA VAL A 155 1.29 21.22 2.86
C VAL A 155 1.67 19.86 3.41
N VAL A 156 0.70 18.96 3.51
CA VAL A 156 0.86 17.58 3.92
C VAL A 156 0.76 16.70 2.67
N ILE A 157 1.87 16.03 2.34
CA ILE A 157 1.97 15.09 1.21
C ILE A 157 2.09 13.67 1.79
N ASP A 158 1.16 12.81 1.43
CA ASP A 158 1.11 11.40 1.81
C ASP A 158 1.25 10.49 0.56
N PRO A 159 1.31 9.15 0.74
CA PRO A 159 1.46 8.22 -0.39
C PRO A 159 0.31 8.25 -1.42
N GLN A 160 -0.87 8.80 -1.10
CA GLN A 160 -1.97 9.02 -2.07
C GLN A 160 -1.56 10.02 -3.16
N ALA A 161 -0.56 10.85 -2.94
CA ALA A 161 0.00 11.72 -3.98
C ALA A 161 0.34 10.92 -5.26
N TYR A 162 0.86 9.71 -5.10
CA TYR A 162 1.20 8.81 -6.21
C TYR A 162 0.00 8.17 -6.89
N ILE A 163 -1.24 8.42 -6.43
CA ILE A 163 -2.47 8.00 -7.11
C ILE A 163 -3.08 9.17 -7.88
N SER A 164 -3.20 10.33 -7.23
CA SER A 164 -4.04 11.44 -7.74
C SER A 164 -3.23 12.61 -8.32
N TYR A 165 -1.94 12.66 -8.07
CA TYR A 165 -1.08 13.79 -8.42
C TYR A 165 0.12 13.39 -9.28
N THR A 166 0.03 12.32 -10.06
CA THR A 166 1.11 11.87 -10.97
C THR A 166 1.11 12.64 -12.29
N GLN A 167 2.29 12.93 -12.83
CA GLN A 167 2.43 13.78 -14.02
C GLN A 167 1.70 13.20 -15.25
N ASP A 168 1.76 11.88 -15.41
CA ASP A 168 1.19 11.14 -16.54
C ASP A 168 -0.26 10.66 -16.28
N GLY A 169 -0.83 10.99 -15.12
CA GLY A 169 -2.17 10.53 -14.69
C GLY A 169 -2.25 9.04 -14.38
N ARG A 170 -1.11 8.33 -14.35
CA ARG A 170 -1.05 6.89 -14.02
C ARG A 170 -0.75 6.71 -12.55
N ARG A 171 -1.37 5.72 -11.92
CA ARG A 171 -1.15 5.42 -10.50
C ARG A 171 0.24 4.81 -10.29
N PHE A 172 0.87 5.19 -9.18
CA PHE A 172 2.20 4.78 -8.76
C PHE A 172 3.28 5.02 -9.83
N SER A 173 3.17 6.16 -10.50
CA SER A 173 4.12 6.61 -11.51
C SER A 173 4.78 7.91 -11.04
N PRO A 174 6.02 7.87 -10.51
CA PRO A 174 6.81 9.07 -10.36
C PRO A 174 7.22 9.58 -11.76
N PRO A 175 7.26 10.90 -12.00
CA PRO A 175 7.18 12.01 -11.03
C PRO A 175 5.75 12.51 -10.72
N LEU A 176 5.61 13.26 -9.63
CA LEU A 176 4.41 14.01 -9.27
C LEU A 176 4.20 15.25 -10.16
N LYS A 177 2.98 15.79 -10.17
CA LYS A 177 2.61 16.97 -10.95
C LYS A 177 3.27 18.24 -10.41
N ASN A 178 3.78 19.03 -11.35
CA ASN A 178 4.11 20.44 -11.16
C ASN A 178 5.01 20.65 -9.94
N PHE A 179 4.52 21.45 -8.99
CA PHE A 179 5.27 21.86 -7.84
C PHE A 179 5.41 20.79 -6.76
N LEU A 180 4.59 19.73 -6.78
CA LEU A 180 4.70 18.69 -5.76
C LEU A 180 6.01 17.92 -5.92
N GLU A 181 6.40 17.59 -7.16
CA GLU A 181 7.71 17.00 -7.44
C GLU A 181 8.85 17.96 -7.08
N PHE A 182 8.67 19.25 -7.36
CA PHE A 182 9.66 20.26 -6.98
C PHE A 182 9.84 20.30 -5.45
N ILE A 183 8.76 20.36 -4.68
CA ILE A 183 8.79 20.41 -3.21
C ILE A 183 9.44 19.14 -2.67
N THR A 184 9.03 17.95 -3.13
CA THR A 184 9.55 16.68 -2.60
C THR A 184 11.03 16.49 -2.86
N ARG A 185 11.57 17.03 -3.97
CA ARG A 185 13.00 16.93 -4.32
C ARG A 185 13.87 18.05 -3.75
N ASN A 186 13.34 19.27 -3.63
CA ASN A 186 14.18 20.45 -3.38
C ASN A 186 13.95 21.10 -2.02
N VAL A 187 12.91 20.71 -1.29
CA VAL A 187 12.57 21.29 0.01
C VAL A 187 12.70 20.22 1.08
N ARG A 188 13.41 20.54 2.16
CA ARG A 188 13.46 19.66 3.33
C ARG A 188 12.09 19.69 4.02
N PRO A 189 11.46 18.53 4.31
CA PRO A 189 10.22 18.50 5.08
C PRO A 189 10.42 19.16 6.44
N TYR A 190 9.42 19.92 6.88
CA TYR A 190 9.33 20.44 8.25
C TYR A 190 9.23 19.28 9.25
N GLN A 191 8.41 18.27 8.92
CA GLN A 191 8.23 17.06 9.73
C GLN A 191 7.98 15.86 8.82
N VAL A 192 8.44 14.67 9.24
CA VAL A 192 8.22 13.40 8.55
C VAL A 192 7.63 12.39 9.53
N TYR A 193 6.57 11.72 9.12
CA TYR A 193 5.91 10.68 9.87
C TYR A 193 6.03 9.32 9.16
N PRO A 194 6.37 8.24 9.87
CA PRO A 194 6.51 6.88 9.31
C PRO A 194 5.15 6.26 8.99
N HIS A 195 4.44 6.86 8.02
CA HIS A 195 3.02 6.61 7.79
C HIS A 195 2.71 5.20 7.32
N PHE A 196 3.34 4.70 6.26
CA PHE A 196 3.23 3.29 5.86
C PHE A 196 4.52 2.55 6.17
N ASN A 197 4.40 1.46 6.93
CA ASN A 197 5.44 0.44 6.96
C ASN A 197 5.50 -0.29 5.59
N LYS A 198 6.55 -1.09 5.39
CA LYS A 198 6.77 -1.80 4.12
C LYS A 198 5.57 -2.66 3.70
N ALA A 199 5.01 -3.45 4.62
CA ALA A 199 3.88 -4.34 4.34
C ALA A 199 2.62 -3.58 3.90
N LEU A 200 2.36 -2.41 4.49
CA LEU A 200 1.23 -1.57 4.14
C LEU A 200 1.44 -0.82 2.84
N LEU A 201 2.66 -0.35 2.56
CA LEU A 201 2.97 0.26 1.27
C LEU A 201 2.80 -0.77 0.15
N GLU A 202 3.28 -1.99 0.34
CA GLU A 202 3.04 -3.12 -0.58
C GLU A 202 1.55 -3.33 -0.82
N ARG A 203 0.77 -3.46 0.27
CA ARG A 203 -0.69 -3.64 0.18
C ARG A 203 -1.37 -2.48 -0.54
N PHE A 204 -1.06 -1.25 -0.16
CA PHE A 204 -1.65 -0.04 -0.71
C PHE A 204 -1.40 0.07 -2.22
N VAL A 205 -0.16 -0.19 -2.65
CA VAL A 205 0.21 -0.19 -4.08
C VAL A 205 -0.55 -1.27 -4.84
N LEU A 206 -0.60 -2.49 -4.31
CA LEU A 206 -1.30 -3.61 -4.95
C LEU A 206 -2.82 -3.43 -5.00
N GLU A 207 -3.41 -2.75 -4.01
CA GLU A 207 -4.85 -2.46 -3.97
C GLU A 207 -5.27 -1.36 -4.94
N HIS A 208 -4.40 -0.38 -5.16
CA HIS A 208 -4.77 0.82 -5.91
C HIS A 208 -4.18 0.85 -7.33
N ASN A 209 -3.22 0.00 -7.68
CA ASN A 209 -2.72 -0.08 -9.05
C ASN A 209 -3.47 -1.15 -9.85
N GLU A 210 -3.66 -0.89 -11.13
CA GLU A 210 -4.34 -1.81 -12.05
C GLU A 210 -3.34 -2.76 -12.71
N ASP A 211 -2.05 -2.39 -12.77
CA ASP A 211 -0.99 -3.15 -13.42
C ASP A 211 0.00 -3.72 -12.39
N LEU A 212 -0.01 -5.05 -12.22
CA LEU A 212 0.87 -5.74 -11.28
C LEU A 212 2.36 -5.53 -11.61
N LYS A 213 2.74 -5.50 -12.88
CA LYS A 213 4.14 -5.29 -13.28
C LYS A 213 4.60 -3.90 -12.85
N ARG A 214 3.74 -2.89 -12.98
CA ARG A 214 4.03 -1.52 -12.50
C ARG A 214 4.07 -1.44 -10.99
N SER A 215 3.15 -2.10 -10.29
CA SER A 215 3.21 -2.20 -8.82
C SER A 215 4.55 -2.75 -8.35
N MET A 216 5.01 -3.84 -8.97
CA MET A 216 6.28 -4.46 -8.62
C MET A 216 7.46 -3.54 -8.96
N ALA A 217 7.45 -2.86 -10.12
CA ALA A 217 8.48 -1.90 -10.48
C ALA A 217 8.55 -0.75 -9.47
N PHE A 218 7.41 -0.16 -9.09
CA PHE A 218 7.34 0.91 -8.09
C PHE A 218 7.83 0.46 -6.72
N LEU A 219 7.46 -0.74 -6.26
CA LEU A 219 7.91 -1.27 -4.98
C LEU A 219 9.41 -1.60 -4.99
N GLN A 220 9.93 -2.09 -6.12
CA GLN A 220 11.36 -2.37 -6.29
C GLN A 220 12.22 -1.11 -6.28
N THR A 221 11.73 0.00 -6.84
CA THR A 221 12.44 1.28 -6.81
C THR A 221 12.35 1.99 -5.46
N ASN A 222 11.40 1.61 -4.59
CA ASN A 222 11.12 2.28 -3.33
C ASN A 222 11.26 1.35 -2.12
N GLN A 223 12.33 0.55 -2.09
CA GLN A 223 12.60 -0.41 -1.02
C GLN A 223 12.96 0.24 0.32
N ASP A 224 13.42 1.49 0.29
CA ASP A 224 13.76 2.29 1.48
C ASP A 224 12.51 2.76 2.25
N GLY A 225 11.31 2.52 1.70
CA GLY A 225 10.04 2.88 2.33
C GLY A 225 9.77 4.38 2.36
N GLN A 226 10.61 5.22 1.74
CA GLN A 226 10.47 6.66 1.81
C GLN A 226 9.15 7.13 1.20
N LEU A 227 8.68 6.50 0.13
CA LEU A 227 7.40 6.88 -0.47
C LEU A 227 6.17 6.47 0.35
N GLY A 228 6.37 5.68 1.41
CA GLY A 228 5.36 5.37 2.41
C GLY A 228 5.20 6.46 3.49
N ALA A 229 6.11 7.43 3.58
CA ALA A 229 6.06 8.44 4.64
C ALA A 229 5.08 9.59 4.33
N LEU A 230 4.46 10.13 5.39
CA LEU A 230 3.70 11.36 5.36
C LEU A 230 4.63 12.52 5.69
N ARG A 231 4.69 13.51 4.81
CA ARG A 231 5.62 14.64 4.90
C ARG A 231 4.86 15.94 5.03
N VAL A 232 5.27 16.76 5.97
CA VAL A 232 4.74 18.11 6.19
C VAL A 232 5.78 19.10 5.71
N TYR A 233 5.35 20.07 4.92
CA TYR A 233 6.18 21.14 4.38
C TYR A 233 5.61 22.49 4.80
N ASP A 234 6.49 23.43 5.18
CA ASP A 234 6.10 24.83 5.33
C ASP A 234 6.05 25.50 3.95
N ILE A 235 4.92 26.10 3.61
CA ILE A 235 4.72 26.71 2.29
C ILE A 235 5.69 27.88 2.07
N ARG A 236 6.09 28.61 3.12
CA ARG A 236 7.08 29.70 2.99
C ARG A 236 8.43 29.17 2.51
N ASP A 237 8.86 28.03 3.04
CA ASP A 237 10.13 27.42 2.66
C ASP A 237 10.06 26.89 1.22
N CYS A 238 8.90 26.36 0.82
CA CYS A 238 8.63 25.96 -0.56
C CYS A 238 8.73 27.16 -1.52
N ILE A 239 8.13 28.30 -1.17
CA ILE A 239 8.18 29.53 -1.96
C ILE A 239 9.61 30.06 -2.05
N LEU A 240 10.35 30.05 -0.94
CA LEU A 240 11.75 30.49 -0.90
C LEU A 240 12.64 29.63 -1.80
N ALA A 241 12.49 28.31 -1.72
CA ALA A 241 13.21 27.37 -2.57
C ALA A 241 12.91 27.61 -4.05
N LEU A 242 11.64 27.84 -4.43
CA LEU A 242 11.29 28.16 -5.82
C LEU A 242 11.94 29.46 -6.29
N LYS A 243 11.88 30.52 -5.48
CA LYS A 243 12.52 31.80 -5.81
C LYS A 243 14.02 31.66 -6.05
N ASN A 244 14.69 30.83 -5.25
CA ASN A 244 16.11 30.56 -5.43
C ASN A 244 16.41 29.74 -6.69
N ALA A 245 15.53 28.79 -7.04
CA ALA A 245 15.66 28.00 -8.26
C ALA A 245 15.47 28.85 -9.53
N LEU A 246 14.55 29.82 -9.51
CA LEU A 246 14.30 30.73 -10.66
C LEU A 246 15.37 31.80 -10.87
N ARG A 247 16.26 32.02 -9.89
CA ARG A 247 17.37 32.99 -9.97
C ARG A 247 18.66 32.40 -10.54
N LYS A 248 18.74 31.08 -10.67
CA LYS A 248 19.85 30.35 -11.27
C LYS A 248 19.56 30.09 -12.75
#